data_AF-A0A1V9ZVP7-F1
#
_entry.id   AF-A0A1V9ZVP7-F1
#
_cell.length_a   1.000
_cell.length_b   1.000
_cell.length_c   1.000
_cell.angle_alpha   90.00
_cell.angle_beta   90.00
_cell.angle_gamma   90.00
#
_symmetry.space_group_name_H-M   'P 1'
#
loop_
_entity.id
_entity.type
_entity.pdbx_description
1 polymer ?
#
loop_
_entity_poly.entity_id
_entity_poly.type
_entity_poly.pdbx_seq_one_letter_code
_entity_poly.pdbx_strand_id
1 'polypeptide(L)'
;MVKAAEVAMEIDPKTTLFALKFLNSASKEKIMDAFDGLNEGMVDKIFDQRLFGGLKKIDDLFEKKIMRKKKYEEFRRVLIAYAEKYKPKEKSNQEE
;
A
#
# COMPACT_ATOMS: atom_id res chain seq x y z
N MET A 1 -3.42 -19.16 -25.25
CA MET A 1 -3.85 -18.67 -23.92
C MET A 1 -2.60 -18.31 -23.14
N VAL A 2 -2.24 -17.02 -23.14
CA VAL A 2 -1.05 -16.55 -22.41
C VAL A 2 -1.38 -16.62 -20.92
N LYS A 3 -0.74 -17.57 -20.23
CA LYS A 3 -0.73 -17.68 -18.78
C LYS A 3 -0.34 -16.30 -18.27
N ALA A 4 -1.26 -15.63 -17.57
CA ALA A 4 -0.92 -14.48 -16.74
C ALA A 4 0.07 -15.01 -15.71
N ALA A 5 1.36 -14.92 -16.03
CA ALA A 5 2.41 -14.97 -15.05
C ALA A 5 2.12 -13.78 -14.15
N GLU A 6 1.40 -14.04 -13.07
CA GLU A 6 1.46 -13.23 -11.88
C GLU A 6 2.95 -13.14 -11.55
N VAL A 7 3.58 -12.08 -12.05
CA VAL A 7 4.82 -11.60 -11.51
C VAL A 7 4.45 -11.21 -10.09
N ALA A 8 4.49 -12.19 -9.19
CA ALA A 8 4.77 -11.97 -7.79
C ALA A 8 6.14 -11.29 -7.80
N MET A 9 6.14 -9.99 -8.09
CA MET A 9 7.29 -9.14 -7.82
C MET A 9 7.58 -9.44 -6.36
N GLU A 10 8.74 -10.04 -6.08
CA GLU A 10 9.26 -10.12 -4.73
C GLU A 10 9.46 -8.67 -4.26
N ILE A 11 8.41 -8.10 -3.70
CA ILE A 11 8.47 -6.79 -3.10
C ILE A 11 9.21 -6.98 -1.80
N ASP A 12 10.28 -6.21 -1.62
CA ASP A 12 11.06 -6.20 -0.40
C ASP A 12 10.14 -6.16 0.85
N PRO A 13 10.31 -7.08 1.82
CA PRO A 13 9.44 -7.15 3.00
C PRO A 13 9.36 -5.85 3.79
N LYS A 14 10.45 -5.06 3.85
CA LYS A 14 10.46 -3.75 4.53
C LYS A 14 9.56 -2.73 3.80
N THR A 15 9.58 -2.75 2.47
CA THR A 15 8.70 -1.95 1.62
C THR A 15 7.24 -2.31 1.88
N THR A 16 6.92 -3.61 1.87
CA THR A 16 5.56 -4.10 2.17
C THR A 16 5.12 -3.68 3.56
N LEU A 17 5.98 -3.83 4.58
CA LEU A 17 5.69 -3.43 5.95
C LEU A 17 5.45 -1.92 6.07
N PHE A 18 6.27 -1.10 5.41
CA PHE A 18 6.09 0.35 5.40
C PHE A 18 4.76 0.74 4.74
N ALA A 19 4.44 0.17 3.57
CA ALA A 19 3.19 0.42 2.87
C ALA A 19 1.97 0.10 3.76
N LEU A 20 1.98 -1.07 4.41
CA LEU A 20 0.89 -1.48 5.31
C LEU A 20 0.79 -0.57 6.53
N LYS A 21 1.92 -0.23 7.15
CA LYS A 21 1.93 0.72 8.29
C LYS A 21 1.37 2.07 7.87
N PHE A 22 1.79 2.60 6.72
CA PHE A 22 1.31 3.86 6.19
C PHE A 22 -0.21 3.84 6.00
N LEU A 23 -0.76 2.84 5.30
CA LEU A 23 -2.19 2.74 5.06
C LEU A 23 -3.02 2.51 6.33
N ASN A 24 -2.45 1.87 7.35
CA ASN A 24 -3.13 1.61 8.62
C ASN A 24 -3.03 2.76 9.63
N SER A 25 -2.13 3.74 9.46
CA SER A 25 -1.90 4.80 10.47
C SER A 25 -1.95 6.23 9.94
N ALA A 26 -1.71 6.48 8.65
CA ALA A 26 -1.71 7.83 8.10
C ALA A 26 -3.10 8.50 8.20
N SER A 27 -3.15 9.83 8.28
CA SER A 27 -4.41 10.58 8.20
C SER A 27 -5.05 10.43 6.81
N LYS A 28 -6.35 10.74 6.70
CA LYS A 28 -7.05 10.73 5.40
C LYS A 28 -6.38 11.68 4.43
N GLU A 29 -6.13 12.91 4.88
CA GLU A 29 -5.42 13.95 4.15
C GLU A 29 -4.09 13.44 3.61
N LYS A 30 -3.25 12.84 4.48
CA LYS A 30 -1.95 12.32 4.06
C LYS A 30 -2.03 11.21 3.02
N ILE A 31 -3.07 10.38 3.05
CA ILE A 31 -3.29 9.34 2.04
C ILE A 31 -3.74 9.97 0.71
N MET A 32 -4.63 10.96 0.76
CA MET A 32 -5.09 11.68 -0.42
C MET A 32 -3.94 12.45 -1.08
N ASP A 33 -3.15 13.18 -0.29
CA ASP A 33 -1.98 13.94 -0.75
C ASP A 33 -0.87 13.05 -1.33
N ALA A 34 -0.74 11.82 -0.82
CA ALA A 34 0.24 10.87 -1.32
C ALA A 34 -0.19 10.21 -2.64
N PHE A 35 -1.49 10.19 -2.95
CA PHE A 35 -2.05 9.38 -4.03
C PHE A 35 -3.22 10.07 -4.75
N ASP A 36 -2.90 10.80 -5.83
CA ASP A 36 -3.88 11.48 -6.71
C ASP A 36 -4.95 10.53 -7.31
N GLY A 37 -4.69 9.23 -7.31
CA GLY A 37 -5.58 8.22 -7.86
C GLY A 37 -6.72 7.81 -6.92
N LEU A 38 -6.74 8.23 -5.66
CA LEU A 38 -7.76 7.82 -4.70
C LEU A 38 -8.90 8.83 -4.62
N ASN A 39 -10.12 8.34 -4.45
CA ASN A 39 -11.26 9.18 -4.08
C ASN A 39 -11.58 9.00 -2.58
N GLU A 40 -12.34 9.95 -2.04
CA GLU A 40 -12.69 9.99 -0.61
C GLU A 40 -13.34 8.68 -0.14
N GLY A 41 -14.30 8.14 -0.91
CA GLY A 41 -14.96 6.87 -0.56
C GLY A 41 -14.04 5.64 -0.55
N MET A 42 -12.93 5.64 -1.29
CA MET A 42 -11.90 4.60 -1.20
C MET A 42 -11.06 4.78 0.07
N VAL A 43 -10.70 6.01 0.41
CA VAL A 43 -9.93 6.33 1.62
C VAL A 43 -10.75 6.05 2.87
N ASP A 44 -12.05 6.35 2.86
CA ASP A 44 -12.99 5.99 3.92
C ASP A 44 -13.00 4.48 4.16
N LYS A 45 -13.09 3.67 3.10
CA LYS A 45 -13.03 2.21 3.23
C LYS A 45 -11.69 1.71 3.77
N ILE A 46 -10.57 2.35 3.41
CA ILE A 46 -9.25 2.04 4.00
C ILE A 46 -9.27 2.34 5.50
N PHE A 47 -9.90 3.44 5.91
CA PHE A 47 -10.05 3.84 7.30
C PHE A 47 -10.97 2.90 8.08
N ASP A 48 -12.14 2.58 7.54
CA ASP A 48 -13.08 1.63 8.14
C ASP A 48 -12.40 0.29 8.39
N GLN A 49 -11.58 -0.16 7.43
CA GLN A 49 -10.84 -1.41 7.57
C GLN A 49 -9.88 -1.42 8.77
N ARG A 50 -9.42 -0.26 9.26
CA ARG A 50 -8.61 -0.15 10.48
C ARG A 50 -9.38 -0.57 11.72
N LEU A 51 -10.69 -0.31 11.76
CA LEU A 51 -11.58 -0.74 12.84
C LEU A 51 -11.75 -2.27 12.87
N PHE A 52 -11.54 -2.93 11.72
CA PHE A 52 -11.60 -4.39 11.57
C PHE A 52 -10.19 -5.03 11.54
N GLY A 53 -9.26 -4.49 12.33
CA GLY A 53 -7.90 -5.04 12.48
C GLY A 53 -6.91 -4.63 11.39
N GLY A 54 -7.30 -3.71 10.50
CA GLY A 54 -6.44 -3.14 9.45
C GLY A 54 -6.17 -4.06 8.26
N LEU A 55 -5.32 -3.57 7.38
CA LEU A 55 -4.78 -4.31 6.24
C LEU A 55 -3.60 -5.17 6.70
N LYS A 56 -3.63 -6.48 6.40
CA LYS A 56 -2.57 -7.44 6.77
C LYS A 56 -1.61 -7.72 5.62
N LYS A 57 -2.10 -7.60 4.39
CA LYS A 57 -1.36 -7.72 3.13
C LYS A 57 -1.90 -6.69 2.15
N ILE A 58 -1.10 -6.31 1.16
CA ILE A 58 -1.50 -5.28 0.18
C ILE A 58 -2.76 -5.73 -0.58
N ASP A 59 -2.91 -7.04 -0.79
CA ASP A 59 -4.01 -7.65 -1.54
C ASP A 59 -5.36 -7.52 -0.82
N ASP A 60 -5.36 -7.22 0.48
CA ASP A 60 -6.59 -6.91 1.22
C ASP A 60 -7.38 -5.76 0.58
N LEU A 61 -6.71 -4.83 -0.11
CA LEU A 61 -7.36 -3.74 -0.85
C LEU A 61 -8.29 -4.25 -1.95
N PHE A 62 -7.96 -5.38 -2.55
CA PHE A 62 -8.80 -6.06 -3.53
C PHE A 62 -9.74 -7.07 -2.86
N GLU A 63 -9.21 -7.95 -2.00
CA GLU A 63 -9.97 -9.03 -1.35
C GLU A 63 -11.13 -8.51 -0.50
N LYS A 64 -10.94 -7.36 0.18
CA LYS A 64 -11.97 -6.71 1.01
C LYS A 64 -12.82 -5.70 0.24
N LYS A 65 -12.75 -5.70 -1.09
CA LYS A 65 -13.55 -4.85 -2.00
C LYS A 65 -13.42 -3.35 -1.72
N ILE A 66 -12.25 -2.91 -1.23
CA ILE A 66 -11.94 -1.47 -1.07
C ILE A 66 -11.89 -0.83 -2.47
N MET A 67 -11.25 -1.52 -3.42
CA MET A 67 -11.14 -1.09 -4.81
C MET A 67 -11.26 -2.27 -5.78
N ARG A 68 -11.65 -1.97 -7.03
CA ARG A 68 -11.79 -2.97 -8.10
C ARG A 68 -10.41 -3.40 -8.62
N LYS A 69 -10.32 -4.61 -9.17
CA LYS A 69 -9.05 -5.23 -9.65
C LYS A 69 -8.16 -4.27 -10.46
N LYS A 70 -8.70 -3.64 -11.51
CA LYS A 70 -7.93 -2.68 -12.34
C LYS A 70 -7.33 -1.55 -11.51
N LYS A 71 -8.13 -0.95 -10.63
CA LYS A 71 -7.70 0.16 -9.78
C LYS A 71 -6.69 -0.29 -8.73
N TYR A 72 -6.88 -1.49 -8.19
CA TYR A 72 -5.93 -2.13 -7.28
C TYR A 72 -4.58 -2.35 -7.94
N GLU A 73 -4.53 -2.87 -9.16
CA GLU A 73 -3.25 -3.11 -9.86
C GLU A 73 -2.49 -1.81 -10.12
N GLU A 74 -3.20 -0.74 -10.50
CA GLU A 74 -2.64 0.61 -10.65
C GLU A 74 -2.14 1.15 -9.31
N PHE A 75 -2.99 1.12 -8.28
CA PHE A 75 -2.67 1.67 -6.97
C PHE A 75 -1.54 0.91 -6.28
N ARG A 76 -1.50 -0.42 -6.38
CA ARG A 76 -0.44 -1.26 -5.83
C ARG A 76 0.93 -0.83 -6.34
N ARG A 77 1.07 -0.56 -7.63
CA ARG A 77 2.34 -0.10 -8.22
C ARG A 77 2.78 1.24 -7.63
N VAL A 78 1.86 2.19 -7.51
CA VAL A 78 2.15 3.53 -6.95
C VAL A 78 2.46 3.44 -5.45
N LEU A 79 1.71 2.63 -4.70
CA LEU A 79 1.94 2.40 -3.28
C LEU A 79 3.32 1.79 -3.00
N ILE A 80 3.72 0.79 -3.79
CA ILE A 80 5.04 0.16 -3.67
C ILE A 80 6.13 1.19 -3.97
N ALA A 81 6.03 1.93 -5.08
CA ALA A 81 7.01 2.96 -5.43
C ALA A 81 7.11 4.06 -4.34
N TYR A 82 5.98 4.48 -3.78
CA TYR A 82 5.94 5.39 -2.64
C TYR A 82 6.66 4.78 -1.43
N ALA A 83 6.35 3.53 -1.08
CA ALA A 83 6.97 2.85 0.03
C ALA A 83 8.47 2.66 -0.15
N GLU A 84 8.95 2.33 -1.35
CA GLU A 84 10.39 2.21 -1.63
C GLU A 84 11.12 3.54 -1.46
N LYS A 85 10.49 4.64 -1.87
CA LYS A 85 11.05 5.99 -1.78
C LYS A 85 11.11 6.51 -0.34
N TYR A 86 10.10 6.20 0.48
CA TYR A 86 9.91 6.80 1.80
C TYR A 86 10.15 5.85 2.98
N LYS A 87 10.37 4.54 2.74
CA LYS A 87 10.76 3.63 3.82
C LYS A 87 12.01 4.15 4.51
N PRO A 88 12.10 4.07 5.85
CA PRO A 88 13.34 4.36 6.54
C PRO A 88 14.45 3.50 5.95
N LYS A 89 15.47 4.14 5.39
CA LYS A 89 16.71 3.44 5.08
C LYS A 89 17.30 3.04 6.43
N GLU A 90 17.81 1.82 6.55
CA GLU A 90 18.64 1.51 7.71
C GLU A 90 19.73 2.57 7.76
N LYS A 91 19.79 3.31 8.87
CA LYS A 91 21.03 3.98 9.22
C LYS A 91 22.05 2.86 9.25
N SER A 92 22.99 2.86 8.31
CA SER A 92 24.27 2.21 8.55
C SER A 92 24.74 2.77 9.89
N ASN A 93 24.71 1.95 10.94
CA ASN A 93 25.49 2.21 12.15
C ASN A 93 26.96 2.02 11.73
N GLN A 94 27.48 3.01 11.03
CA GLN A 94 28.88 3.30 10.81
C GLN A 94 28.98 4.83 10.87
N GLU A 95 30.02 5.33 11.51
CA GLU A 95 30.20 6.66 12.12
C GLU A 95 29.84 6.62 13.62
N GLU A 96 30.70 5.97 14.42
CA GLU A 96 31.90 6.52 15.13
C GLU A 96 31.55 7.23 16.46
#